data_AF-A0A099P8J3-F1
#
_entry.id   AF-A0A099P8J3-F1
#
_cell.length_a   1.000
_cell.length_b   1.000
_cell.length_c   1.000
_cell.angle_alpha   90.00
_cell.angle_beta   90.00
_cell.angle_gamma   90.00
#
_symmetry.space_group_name_H-M   'P 1'
#
loop_
_entity.id
_entity.type
_entity.pdbx_description
1 polymer ?
#
loop_
_entity_poly.entity_id
_entity_poly.type
_entity_poly.pdbx_seq_one_letter_code
_entity_poly.pdbx_strand_id
1 'polypeptide(L)' 'MTAYLSPGVYIEEVPSANKAIQGASTSTAGMVGLTERGPIGVPTLVTSPGAFKRIFGGLLDPATYPDG' A
#
# COMPACT_ATOMS: atom_id res chain seq x y z
N MET A 1 -39.90 -4.26 -11.46
CA MET A 1 -40.26 -5.22 -12.52
C MET A 1 -41.00 -4.43 -13.60
N THR A 2 -40.39 -4.26 -14.76
CA THR A 2 -40.96 -3.49 -15.87
C THR A 2 -41.88 -4.38 -16.71
N ALA A 3 -43.10 -3.94 -16.98
CA ALA A 3 -44.03 -4.66 -17.84
C ALA A 3 -44.02 -4.04 -19.25
N TYR A 4 -43.60 -4.82 -20.25
CA TYR A 4 -43.56 -4.39 -21.64
C TYR A 4 -44.89 -4.74 -22.33
N LEU A 5 -45.71 -3.71 -22.63
CA LEU A 5 -47.07 -3.85 -23.16
C LEU A 5 -47.16 -3.73 -24.69
N SER A 6 -46.04 -3.73 -25.39
CA SER A 6 -46.00 -3.72 -26.86
C SER A 6 -44.88 -4.62 -27.40
N PRO A 7 -45.08 -5.24 -28.57
CA PRO A 7 -44.02 -6.03 -29.21
C PRO A 7 -42.86 -5.12 -29.62
N GLY A 8 -41.66 -5.38 -29.09
CA GLY A 8 -40.46 -4.60 -29.33
C GLY A 8 -39.23 -5.21 -28.64
N VAL A 9 -38.04 -4.76 -29.03
CA VAL A 9 -36.78 -5.10 -28.34
C VAL A 9 -36.49 -3.99 -27.34
N TYR A 10 -36.32 -4.36 -26.07
CA TYR A 10 -36.04 -3.43 -24.98
C TYR A 10 -34.68 -3.74 -24.37
N ILE A 11 -33.88 -2.70 -24.14
CA ILE A 11 -32.54 -2.80 -23.55
C ILE A 11 -32.64 -2.26 -22.12
N GLU A 12 -32.26 -3.08 -21.15
CA GLU A 12 -32.08 -2.66 -19.77
C GLU A 12 -30.59 -2.76 -19.42
N GLU A 13 -29.97 -1.63 -19.13
CA GLU A 13 -28.60 -1.60 -18.63
C GLU A 13 -28.60 -1.94 -17.15
N VAL A 14 -28.26 -3.18 -16.82
CA VAL A 14 -27.98 -3.58 -15.44
C VAL A 14 -26.51 -3.29 -15.16
N PRO A 15 -26.17 -2.48 -14.13
CA PRO A 15 -24.77 -2.26 -13.78
C PRO A 15 -24.12 -3.60 -13.46
N SER A 16 -22.98 -3.87 -14.10
CA SER A 16 -22.25 -5.14 -13.93
C SER A 16 -21.88 -5.34 -12.47
N ALA A 17 -22.29 -6.47 -11.89
CA ALA A 17 -21.98 -6.85 -10.50
C ALA A 17 -20.51 -7.26 -10.30
N ASN A 18 -19.74 -7.42 -11.38
CA ASN A 18 -18.37 -7.89 -11.31
C ASN A 18 -17.40 -6.73 -11.01
N LYS A 19 -16.93 -6.69 -9.77
CA LYS A 19 -15.80 -5.84 -9.39
C LYS A 19 -14.52 -6.45 -9.96
N ALA A 20 -13.80 -5.70 -10.79
CA ALA A 20 -12.51 -6.13 -11.32
C ALA A 20 -11.49 -6.38 -10.18
N ILE A 21 -10.66 -7.41 -10.32
CA ILE A 21 -9.56 -7.70 -9.39
C ILE A 21 -8.46 -6.66 -9.62
N GLN A 22 -8.12 -5.90 -8.57
CA GLN A 22 -7.01 -4.95 -8.63
C GLN A 22 -5.67 -5.66 -8.52
N GLY A 23 -4.67 -5.21 -9.27
CA GLY A 23 -3.29 -5.66 -9.10
C GLY A 23 -2.73 -5.24 -7.74
N ALA A 24 -1.91 -6.10 -7.13
CA ALA A 24 -1.19 -5.82 -5.90
C ALA A 24 0.33 -5.77 -6.17
N SER A 25 1.06 -4.96 -5.38
CA SER A 25 2.52 -4.93 -5.43
C SER A 25 3.11 -6.25 -4.92
N THR A 26 4.06 -6.82 -5.66
CA THR A 26 4.72 -8.09 -5.31
C THR A 26 6.09 -7.91 -4.65
N SER A 27 6.57 -6.66 -4.53
CA SER A 27 7.95 -6.35 -4.11
C SER A 27 8.02 -5.26 -3.04
N THR A 28 7.01 -5.17 -2.18
CA THR A 28 7.04 -4.28 -1.01
C THR A 28 7.61 -5.05 0.18
N ALA A 29 8.77 -4.63 0.68
CA ALA A 29 9.41 -5.22 1.85
C ALA A 29 9.21 -4.34 3.09
N GLY A 30 9.20 -4.98 4.27
CA GLY A 30 9.29 -4.31 5.57
C GLY A 30 10.64 -4.59 6.22
N MET A 31 11.21 -3.59 6.88
CA MET A 31 12.42 -3.74 7.69
C MET A 31 12.08 -3.48 9.16
N VAL A 32 12.65 -4.29 10.05
CA VAL A 32 12.52 -4.15 11.51
C VAL A 32 13.92 -4.24 12.10
N GLY A 33 14.29 -3.27 12.92
CA GLY A 33 15.61 -3.17 13.52
C GLY A 33 15.82 -1.83 14.21
N LEU A 34 17.07 -1.56 14.59
CA LEU A 34 17.45 -0.31 15.23
C LEU A 34 17.71 0.78 14.18
N THR A 35 17.32 2.00 14.49
CA THR A 35 17.59 3.19 13.68
C THR A 35 18.05 4.33 14.58
N GLU A 36 18.83 5.27 14.05
CA GLU A 36 19.39 6.39 14.83
C GLU A 36 18.29 7.23 15.51
N ARG A 37 17.16 7.38 14.81
CA ARG A 37 15.96 8.08 15.28
C ARG A 37 14.72 7.54 14.57
N GLY A 38 13.56 8.11 14.89
CA GLY A 38 12.32 7.86 14.18
C GLY A 38 11.18 7.42 15.11
N PRO A 39 9.97 7.22 14.56
CA PRO A 39 8.81 6.81 15.33
C PRO A 39 8.92 5.35 15.78
N ILE A 40 8.67 5.09 17.07
CA ILE A 40 8.76 3.76 17.69
C ILE A 40 7.39 3.07 17.61
N GLY A 41 7.37 1.82 17.11
CA GLY A 41 6.14 1.02 17.04
C GLY A 41 5.15 1.46 15.96
N VAL A 42 5.54 2.38 15.07
CA VAL A 42 4.68 2.89 13.99
C VAL A 42 5.32 2.55 12.63
N PRO A 43 4.70 1.67 11.82
CA PRO A 43 5.22 1.38 10.48
C PRO A 43 5.14 2.64 9.62
N THR A 44 6.28 3.02 9.03
CA THR A 44 6.40 4.24 8.21
C THR A 44 6.79 3.88 6.78
N LEU A 45 6.00 4.34 5.81
CA LEU A 45 6.27 4.08 4.39
C LEU A 45 7.51 4.87 3.94
N VAL A 46 8.47 4.16 3.34
CA VAL A 46 9.70 4.72 2.78
C VAL A 46 9.79 4.35 1.31
N THR A 47 9.81 5.35 0.42
CA THR A 47 9.84 5.17 -1.04
C THR A 47 11.16 5.60 -1.68
N SER A 48 12.11 6.10 -0.88
CA SER A 48 13.45 6.46 -1.37
C SER A 48 14.50 6.42 -0.25
N PRO A 49 15.79 6.23 -0.60
CA PRO A 49 16.88 6.29 0.39
C PRO A 49 16.99 7.64 1.11
N GLY A 50 16.64 8.75 0.45
CA GLY A 50 16.62 10.07 1.08
C GLY A 50 15.49 10.22 2.11
N ALA A 51 14.33 9.63 1.85
CA ALA A 51 13.25 9.58 2.82
C ALA A 51 13.64 8.78 4.07
N PHE A 52 14.34 7.64 3.89
CA PHE A 52 14.90 6.87 4.99
C PHE A 52 15.82 7.74 5.86
N LYS A 53 16.84 8.39 5.26
CA LYS A 53 17.80 9.22 6.01
C LYS A 53 17.16 10.37 6.78
N ARG A 54 16.12 10.99 6.20
CA ARG A 54 15.40 12.08 6.86
C ARG A 54 14.62 11.59 8.08
N ILE A 55 13.93 10.44 7.96
CA ILE A 55 13.05 9.93 9.02
C ILE A 55 13.84 9.15 10.08
N PHE A 56 14.72 8.25 9.65
CA PHE A 56 15.39 7.26 10.49
C PHE A 56 16.86 7.54 10.77
N GLY A 57 17.49 8.46 10.01
CA GLY A 57 18.89 8.84 10.19
C GLY A 57 19.88 8.04 9.34
N GLY A 58 21.15 8.09 9.73
CA GLY A 58 22.27 7.52 9.00
C GLY A 58 22.67 6.12 9.47
N LEU A 59 23.95 5.79 9.22
CA LEU A 59 24.56 4.58 9.76
C LEU A 59 24.75 4.74 11.26
N LEU A 60 24.42 3.70 12.03
CA LEU A 60 24.66 3.66 13.47
C LEU A 60 26.16 3.58 13.74
N ASP A 61 26.61 4.24 14.82
CA ASP A 61 27.99 4.15 15.27
C ASP A 61 28.26 2.76 15.88
N PRO A 62 29.14 1.94 15.29
CA PRO A 62 29.41 0.59 15.78
C PRO A 62 30.10 0.55 17.16
N ALA A 63 30.74 1.64 17.59
CA ALA A 63 31.30 1.72 18.94
C ALA A 63 30.21 1.84 20.01
N THR A 64 29.09 2.48 19.66
CA THR A 64 27.93 2.66 20.55
C THR A 64 26.97 1.47 20.45
N TYR A 65 26.86 0.86 19.27
CA TYR A 65 25.96 -0.27 18.98
C TYR A 65 26.74 -1.45 18.36
N PRO A 66 27.44 -2.25 19.18
CA PRO A 66 28.29 -3.33 18.67
C PRO A 66 27.51 -4.49 18.05
N ASP A 67 26.25 -4.67 18.42
CA ASP A 67 25.41 -5.80 17.98
C ASP A 67 24.51 -5.48 16.77
N GLY A 68 24.53 -4.22 16.29
CA GLY A 68 23.70 -3.74 15.17
C GLY A 68 22.31 -3.26 15.56
#